data_AF-A0A369Z8D9-F1
#
_entry.id   AF-A0A369Z8D9-F1
#
_cell.length_a   1.000
_cell.length_b   1.000
_cell.length_c   1.000
_cell.angle_alpha   90.00
_cell.angle_beta   90.00
_cell.angle_gamma   90.00
#
_symmetry.space_group_name_H-M   'P 1'
#
loop_
_entity.id
_entity.type
_entity.pdbx_description
1 polymer ?
#
loop_
_entity_poly.entity_id
_entity_poly.type
_entity_poly.pdbx_seq_one_letter_code
_entity_poly.pdbx_strand_id
1 'polypeptide(L)'
;MTSVLDLPLEEQKKLAEEDGMPFEEWVLHTKKVLKECDEFQEELKNHKPTEEEKAEKIKALRKNPNAIHFYRRVTDNYNLTVEEAIEAIKRS
;
A
#
# COMPACT_ATOMS: atom_id res chain seq x y z
N MET A 1 -11.93 -5.77 8.92
CA MET A 1 -12.01 -5.22 7.55
C MET A 1 -13.16 -5.96 6.87
N THR A 2 -14.12 -5.26 6.26
CA THR A 2 -15.19 -5.94 5.50
C THR A 2 -14.61 -6.38 4.18
N SER A 3 -14.72 -7.67 3.89
CA SER A 3 -14.19 -8.32 2.69
C SER A 3 -15.25 -8.35 1.59
N VAL A 4 -14.81 -8.45 0.34
CA VAL A 4 -15.68 -8.79 -0.81
C VAL A 4 -16.38 -10.14 -0.63
N LEU A 5 -15.83 -11.02 0.22
CA LEU A 5 -16.44 -12.30 0.59
C LEU A 5 -17.53 -12.18 1.68
N ASP A 6 -17.72 -10.99 2.25
CA ASP A 6 -18.82 -10.70 3.20
C ASP A 6 -20.09 -10.19 2.48
N LEU A 7 -20.01 -9.95 1.17
CA LEU A 7 -21.15 -9.52 0.35
C LEU A 7 -22.17 -10.67 0.16
N PRO A 8 -23.44 -10.39 -0.19
CA PRO A 8 -24.38 -11.42 -0.60
C PRO A 8 -23.85 -12.28 -1.75
N LEU A 9 -24.20 -13.57 -1.78
CA LEU A 9 -23.70 -14.54 -2.76
C LEU A 9 -23.86 -14.10 -4.22
N GLU A 10 -24.98 -13.46 -4.55
CA GLU A 10 -25.26 -12.96 -5.90
C GLU A 10 -24.32 -11.81 -6.31
N GLU A 11 -23.87 -11.00 -5.36
CA GLU A 11 -22.86 -9.96 -5.63
C GLU A 11 -21.48 -10.56 -5.80
N GLN A 12 -21.13 -11.57 -4.99
CA GLN A 12 -19.85 -12.28 -5.15
C GLN A 12 -19.74 -12.99 -6.50
N LYS A 13 -20.83 -13.59 -6.99
CA LYS A 13 -20.86 -14.23 -8.33
C LYS A 13 -20.66 -13.23 -9.45
N LYS A 14 -21.27 -12.04 -9.36
CA LYS A 14 -21.05 -10.96 -10.34
C LYS A 14 -19.59 -10.53 -10.38
N LEU A 15 -18.95 -10.37 -9.22
CA LEU A 15 -17.52 -10.04 -9.16
C LEU A 15 -16.65 -11.13 -9.79
N ALA A 16 -16.96 -12.41 -9.55
CA ALA A 16 -16.25 -13.51 -10.19
C ALA A 16 -16.42 -13.50 -11.72
N GLU A 17 -17.62 -13.18 -12.23
CA GLU A 17 -17.88 -13.00 -13.65
C GLU A 17 -17.13 -11.80 -14.25
N GLU A 18 -17.09 -10.66 -13.55
CA GLU A 18 -16.34 -9.46 -13.95
C GLU A 18 -14.83 -9.72 -14.01
N ASP A 19 -14.30 -10.51 -13.08
CA ASP A 19 -12.91 -10.98 -13.08
C ASP A 19 -12.64 -12.12 -14.07
N GLY A 20 -13.68 -12.64 -14.73
CA GLY A 20 -13.59 -13.71 -15.73
C GLY A 20 -13.17 -15.06 -15.17
N MET A 21 -13.46 -15.33 -13.89
CA MET A 21 -13.03 -16.53 -13.18
C MET A 21 -14.23 -17.36 -12.71
N PRO A 22 -14.18 -18.71 -12.74
CA PRO A 22 -15.18 -19.55 -12.10
C PRO A 22 -15.34 -19.18 -10.62
N PHE A 23 -16.58 -19.14 -10.12
CA PHE A 23 -16.89 -18.64 -8.79
C PHE A 23 -16.10 -19.33 -7.67
N GLU A 24 -15.98 -20.66 -7.72
CA GLU A 24 -15.24 -21.43 -6.72
C GLU A 24 -13.74 -21.12 -6.73
N GLU A 25 -13.15 -20.93 -7.91
CA GLU A 25 -11.75 -20.53 -8.07
C GLU A 25 -11.53 -19.10 -7.58
N TRP A 26 -12.47 -18.20 -7.89
CA TRP A 26 -12.45 -16.81 -7.46
C TRP A 26 -12.49 -16.69 -5.94
N VAL A 27 -13.34 -17.47 -5.26
CA VAL A 27 -13.41 -17.47 -3.79
C VAL A 27 -12.08 -17.94 -3.18
N LEU A 28 -11.45 -18.98 -3.73
CA LEU A 28 -10.15 -19.47 -3.24
C LEU A 28 -9.03 -18.46 -3.47
N HIS A 29 -8.99 -17.86 -4.67
CA HIS A 29 -8.03 -16.81 -5.00
C HIS A 29 -8.18 -15.62 -4.06
N THR A 30 -9.39 -15.11 -3.91
CA THR A 30 -9.70 -13.97 -3.04
C THR A 30 -9.34 -14.24 -1.58
N LYS A 31 -9.61 -15.44 -1.04
CA LYS A 31 -9.16 -15.81 0.32
C LYS A 31 -7.65 -15.76 0.46
N LYS A 32 -6.92 -16.26 -0.53
CA LYS A 32 -5.46 -16.23 -0.54
C LYS A 32 -4.94 -14.79 -0.56
N VAL A 33 -5.47 -13.95 -1.46
CA VAL A 33 -5.08 -12.54 -1.58
C VAL A 33 -5.36 -11.79 -0.29
N LEU A 34 -6.54 -11.96 0.31
CA LEU A 34 -6.89 -11.31 1.58
C LEU A 34 -5.91 -11.68 2.69
N LYS A 35 -5.55 -12.96 2.79
CA LYS A 35 -4.56 -13.43 3.76
C LYS A 35 -3.18 -12.81 3.51
N GLU A 36 -2.71 -12.81 2.27
CA GLU A 36 -1.43 -12.18 1.90
C GLU A 36 -1.44 -10.67 2.16
N CYS A 37 -2.57 -10.00 1.91
CA CYS A 37 -2.75 -8.59 2.23
C CYS A 37 -2.71 -8.32 3.75
N ASP A 38 -3.34 -9.18 4.56
CA ASP A 38 -3.29 -9.06 6.01
C ASP A 38 -1.86 -9.27 6.55
N GLU A 39 -1.15 -10.29 6.05
CA GLU A 39 0.26 -10.54 6.39
C GLU A 39 1.14 -9.36 5.99
N PHE A 40 0.98 -8.85 4.76
CA PHE A 40 1.72 -7.67 4.29
C PHE A 40 1.40 -6.40 5.07
N GLN A 41 0.14 -6.20 5.49
CA GLN A 41 -0.23 -5.08 6.34
C GLN A 41 0.43 -5.15 7.72
N GLU A 42 0.52 -6.34 8.31
CA GLU A 42 1.23 -6.54 9.58
C GLU A 42 2.74 -6.34 9.41
N GLU A 43 3.34 -6.80 8.31
CA GLU A 43 4.73 -6.51 7.98
C GLU A 43 4.97 -5.00 7.86
N LEU A 44 4.12 -4.28 7.12
CA LEU A 44 4.23 -2.83 6.97
C LEU A 44 4.06 -2.06 8.27
N LYS A 45 3.14 -2.48 9.15
CA LYS A 45 2.95 -1.84 10.46
C LYS A 45 4.19 -1.97 11.33
N ASN A 46 4.92 -3.08 11.20
CA ASN A 46 6.10 -3.37 12.00
C ASN A 46 7.42 -2.98 11.29
N HIS A 47 7.37 -2.64 10.01
CA HIS A 47 8.55 -2.28 9.24
C HIS A 47 9.14 -0.97 9.75
N LYS A 48 10.39 -1.04 10.22
CA LYS A 48 11.21 0.14 10.50
C LYS A 48 12.23 0.26 9.38
N PRO A 49 12.25 1.41 8.67
CA PRO A 49 13.16 1.56 7.55
C PRO A 49 14.61 1.46 8.01
N THR A 50 15.43 0.73 7.26
CA THR A 50 16.87 0.62 7.56
C THR A 50 17.58 1.94 7.24
N GLU A 51 18.78 2.14 7.78
CA GLU A 51 19.57 3.34 7.47
C GLU A 51 19.92 3.44 5.98
N GLU A 52 20.09 2.31 5.30
CA GLU A 52 20.30 2.28 3.84
C GLU A 52 19.06 2.74 3.07
N GLU A 53 17.87 2.23 3.43
CA GLU A 53 16.61 2.66 2.82
C GLU A 53 16.32 4.15 3.05
N LYS A 54 16.63 4.66 4.25
CA LYS A 54 16.54 6.09 4.56
C LYS A 54 17.49 6.89 3.67
N ALA A 55 18.74 6.45 3.53
CA ALA A 55 19.72 7.12 2.71
C ALA A 55 19.31 7.16 1.23
N GLU A 56 18.74 6.07 0.70
CA GLU A 56 18.21 6.02 -0.67
C GLU A 56 17.03 6.98 -0.87
N LYS A 57 16.08 7.00 0.07
CA LYS A 57 14.93 7.94 0.02
C LYS A 57 15.39 9.39 0.06
N ILE A 58 16.35 9.73 0.94
CA ILE A 58 16.93 11.08 1.04
C ILE A 58 17.69 11.43 -0.24
N LYS A 59 18.45 10.49 -0.81
CA LYS A 59 19.15 10.66 -2.08
C LYS A 59 18.17 10.93 -3.23
N ALA A 60 17.05 10.22 -3.28
CA ALA A 60 16.00 10.45 -4.28
C ALA A 60 15.39 11.84 -4.13
N LEU A 61 15.05 12.26 -2.90
CA LEU A 61 14.52 13.60 -2.60
C LEU A 61 15.47 14.73 -3.01
N ARG A 62 16.79 14.53 -2.84
CA ARG A 62 17.80 15.52 -3.25
C ARG A 62 18.05 15.58 -4.74
N LYS A 63 17.93 14.44 -5.45
CA LYS A 63 18.28 14.33 -6.88
C LYS A 63 17.11 14.58 -7.81
N ASN A 64 15.90 14.21 -7.39
CA ASN A 64 14.71 14.27 -8.22
C ASN A 64 13.70 15.26 -7.61
N PRO A 65 13.47 16.42 -8.24
CA PRO A 65 12.51 17.40 -7.74
C PRO A 65 11.08 16.84 -7.67
N ASN A 66 10.74 15.80 -8.45
CA ASN A 66 9.41 15.19 -8.42
C ASN A 66 9.22 14.21 -7.27
N ALA A 67 10.28 13.77 -6.58
CA ALA A 67 10.19 12.80 -5.49
C ALA A 67 9.32 13.33 -4.33
N ILE A 68 9.28 14.65 -4.12
CA ILE A 68 8.47 15.26 -3.06
C ILE A 68 6.96 15.08 -3.27
N HIS A 69 6.50 14.95 -4.53
CA HIS A 69 5.07 14.78 -4.83
C HIS A 69 4.50 13.48 -4.28
N PHE A 70 5.31 12.42 -4.23
CA PHE A 70 4.93 11.17 -3.59
C PHE A 70 4.61 11.39 -2.11
N TYR A 71 5.53 12.01 -1.37
CA TYR A 71 5.36 12.24 0.08
C TYR A 71 4.19 13.19 0.36
N ARG A 72 4.01 14.25 -0.44
CA ARG A 72 2.86 15.16 -0.32
C ARG A 72 1.53 14.43 -0.47
N ARG A 73 1.43 13.52 -1.44
CA ARG A 73 0.22 12.73 -1.69
C ARG A 73 -0.06 11.73 -0.57
N VAL A 74 0.98 11.05 -0.07
CA VAL A 74 0.83 10.04 1.00
C VAL A 74 0.50 10.69 2.35
N THR A 75 1.03 11.88 2.62
CA THR A 75 0.80 12.61 3.88
C THR A 75 -0.37 13.58 3.83
N ASP A 76 -1.01 13.73 2.66
CA ASP A 76 -2.01 14.77 2.37
C ASP A 76 -1.57 16.20 2.74
N ASN A 77 -0.25 16.45 2.73
CA ASN A 77 0.33 17.75 3.02
C ASN A 77 1.04 18.30 1.78
N TYR A 78 0.33 19.05 0.96
CA TYR A 78 0.87 19.62 -0.27
C TYR A 78 1.89 20.76 -0.06
N ASN A 79 1.95 21.32 1.15
CA ASN A 79 2.94 22.33 1.54
C ASN A 79 4.25 21.72 2.05
N LEU A 80 4.32 20.39 2.22
CA LEU A 80 5.51 19.68 2.70
C LEU A 80 6.74 20.03 1.84
N THR A 81 7.79 20.50 2.49
CA THR A 81 9.07 20.82 1.86
C THR A 81 9.97 19.58 1.78
N VAL A 82 10.99 19.64 0.91
CA VAL A 82 11.97 18.56 0.77
C VAL A 82 12.74 18.34 2.07
N GLU A 83 13.09 19.41 2.75
CA GLU A 83 13.82 19.41 4.01
C GLU A 83 13.00 18.78 5.14
N GLU A 84 11.71 19.13 5.25
CA GLU A 84 10.79 18.52 6.22
C GLU A 84 10.61 17.03 5.97
N ALA A 85 10.49 16.61 4.69
CA ALA A 85 10.41 15.20 4.33
C ALA A 85 11.70 14.44 4.70
N ILE A 86 12.87 15.03 4.45
CA ILE A 86 14.17 14.46 4.83
C ILE A 86 14.28 14.32 6.35
N GLU A 87 13.89 15.34 7.12
CA GLU A 87 13.92 15.30 8.59
C GLU A 87 12.96 14.26 9.15
N ALA A 88 11.77 14.09 8.56
CA ALA A 88 10.85 13.03 8.94
C ALA A 88 11.46 11.64 8.72
N ILE A 89 12.10 11.40 7.56
CA ILE A 89 12.75 10.12 7.23
C ILE A 89 13.90 9.78 8.20
N LYS A 90 14.66 10.79 8.66
CA LYS A 90 15.72 10.56 9.65
C LYS A 90 15.17 10.15 11.02
N ARG A 91 13.95 10.58 11.36
CA ARG A 91 13.32 10.35 12.67
C ARG A 91 12.48 9.07 12.74
N SER A 92 12.00 8.57 11.61
CA SER A 92 11.27 7.29 11.49
C SER A 92 12.19 6.10 11.76
#